data_AF-A0A8H7TF29-F1
#
_entry.id   AF-A0A8H7TF29-F1
#
_cell.length_a   1.000
_cell.length_b   1.000
_cell.length_c   1.000
_cell.angle_alpha   90.00
_cell.angle_beta   90.00
_cell.angle_gamma   90.00
#
_symmetry.space_group_name_H-M   'P 1'
#
loop_
_entity.id
_entity.type
_entity.pdbx_description
1 polymer ?
#
loop_
_entity_poly.entity_id
_entity_poly.type
_entity_poly.pdbx_seq_one_letter_code
_entity_poly.pdbx_strand_id
1 'polypeptide(L)'
;MSAKDAADAYRRFMNPFAGKAYLEAPAVTNAPPGMKWLKEFLSLCTGCHIDFVPIHWYDSATNIEYFKNYLTDAHDIAGHDLWTTEFNGSGTSSETKSFLRTVIPWLDSRSYITR
;
A
#
# COMPACT_ATOMS: atom_id res chain seq x y z
N MET A 1 -2.74 -13.29 8.60
CA MET A 1 -3.06 -13.00 10.01
C MET A 1 -4.40 -12.27 10.07
N SER A 2 -5.18 -12.39 11.15
CA SER A 2 -6.36 -11.52 11.33
C SER A 2 -5.89 -10.07 11.55
N ALA A 3 -6.75 -9.08 11.27
CA ALA A 3 -6.43 -7.68 11.51
C ALA A 3 -6.17 -7.40 13.00
N LYS A 4 -6.93 -8.05 13.89
CA LYS A 4 -6.73 -7.95 15.34
C LYS A 4 -5.37 -8.49 15.78
N ASP A 5 -5.01 -9.69 15.34
CA ASP A 5 -3.72 -10.29 15.72
C ASP A 5 -2.55 -9.47 15.18
N ALA A 6 -2.71 -8.88 13.98
CA ALA A 6 -1.71 -7.98 13.42
C ALA A 6 -1.58 -6.69 14.23
N ALA A 7 -2.67 -6.06 14.68
CA ALA A 7 -2.62 -4.88 15.54
C ALA A 7 -1.96 -5.17 16.90
N ASP A 8 -2.28 -6.31 17.51
CA ASP A 8 -1.64 -6.78 18.75
C ASP A 8 -0.13 -7.01 18.56
N ALA A 9 0.25 -7.68 17.47
CA ALA A 9 1.65 -7.91 17.12
C ALA A 9 2.39 -6.62 16.78
N TYR A 10 1.75 -5.69 16.08
CA TYR A 10 2.33 -4.41 15.69
C TYR A 10 2.75 -3.59 16.90
N ARG A 11 1.84 -3.46 17.88
CA ARG A 11 2.15 -2.79 19.16
C ARG A 11 3.31 -3.45 19.90
N ARG A 12 3.43 -4.78 19.81
CA ARG A 12 4.48 -5.52 20.50
C ARG A 12 5.84 -5.43 19.80
N PHE A 13 5.86 -5.52 18.48
CA PHE A 13 7.08 -5.76 17.72
C PHE A 13 7.53 -4.58 16.85
N MET A 14 6.63 -3.68 16.46
CA MET A 14 6.96 -2.52 15.63
C MET A 14 7.09 -1.25 16.48
N ASN A 15 6.06 -0.92 17.27
CA ASN A 15 6.04 0.31 18.08
C ASN A 15 7.29 0.60 18.93
N PRO A 16 8.02 -0.39 19.52
CA PRO A 16 9.25 -0.10 20.28
C PRO A 16 10.36 0.60 19.48
N PHE A 17 10.23 0.63 18.15
CA PHE A 17 11.15 1.30 17.22
C PHE A 17 10.66 2.67 16.75
N ALA A 18 9.49 3.14 17.22
CA ALA A 18 8.98 4.47 16.91
C ALA A 18 10.00 5.56 17.30
N GLY A 19 10.25 6.50 16.38
CA GLY A 19 11.28 7.53 16.54
C GLY A 19 12.73 7.05 16.39
N LYS A 20 12.96 5.76 16.11
CA LYS A 20 14.29 5.18 15.79
C LYS A 20 14.39 4.74 14.33
N ALA A 21 13.25 4.42 13.72
CA ALA A 21 13.10 4.07 12.31
C ALA A 21 11.69 4.47 11.86
N TYR A 22 11.49 4.62 10.54
CA TYR A 22 10.15 4.69 9.99
C TYR A 22 9.47 3.32 10.07
N LEU A 23 8.24 3.30 10.55
CA LEU A 23 7.44 2.09 10.71
C LEU A 23 6.31 2.06 9.69
N GLU A 24 6.35 1.05 8.85
CA GLU A 24 5.29 0.78 7.87
C GLU A 24 4.13 0.01 8.50
N ALA A 25 2.90 0.21 8.02
CA ALA A 25 1.81 -0.72 8.29
C ALA A 25 2.06 -2.08 7.58
N PRO A 26 1.34 -3.16 7.91
CA PRO A 26 1.42 -4.40 7.13
C PRO A 26 0.95 -4.18 5.68
N ALA A 27 1.72 -4.66 4.71
CA ALA A 27 1.38 -4.55 3.29
C ALA A 27 0.20 -5.43 2.90
N VAL A 28 -0.71 -4.89 2.07
CA VAL A 28 -1.91 -5.60 1.61
C VAL A 28 -1.95 -5.73 0.09
N THR A 29 -2.61 -6.79 -0.38
CA THR A 29 -2.87 -7.06 -1.81
C THR A 29 -4.01 -6.19 -2.36
N ASN A 30 -4.04 -6.01 -3.68
CA ASN A 30 -5.17 -5.46 -4.43
C ASN A 30 -6.35 -6.44 -4.64
N ALA A 31 -6.27 -7.67 -4.11
CA ALA A 31 -7.44 -8.56 -4.07
C ALA A 31 -8.54 -8.00 -3.14
N PRO A 32 -9.83 -8.34 -3.35
CA PRO A 32 -10.95 -7.77 -2.58
C PRO A 32 -10.80 -7.77 -1.05
N PRO A 33 -10.18 -8.78 -0.40
CA PRO A 33 -9.98 -8.76 1.05
C PRO A 33 -8.98 -7.70 1.55
N GLY A 34 -8.04 -7.24 0.70
CA GLY A 34 -6.91 -6.41 1.13
C GLY A 34 -7.31 -5.07 1.71
N MET A 35 -8.13 -4.29 1.00
CA MET A 35 -8.60 -2.98 1.48
C MET A 35 -9.51 -3.10 2.71
N LYS A 36 -10.35 -4.13 2.75
CA LYS A 36 -11.16 -4.42 3.94
C LYS A 36 -10.27 -4.71 5.15
N TRP A 37 -9.24 -5.54 4.96
CA TRP A 37 -8.30 -5.89 6.02
C TRP A 37 -7.51 -4.67 6.49
N LEU A 38 -7.03 -3.83 5.57
CA LEU A 38 -6.29 -2.60 5.91
C LEU A 38 -7.15 -1.66 6.77
N LYS A 39 -8.39 -1.41 6.34
CA LYS A 39 -9.34 -0.58 7.09
C LYS A 39 -9.60 -1.14 8.49
N GLU A 40 -9.78 -2.46 8.61
CA GLU A 40 -9.99 -3.12 9.90
C GLU A 40 -8.73 -3.01 10.78
N PHE A 41 -7.54 -3.29 10.25
CA PHE A 41 -6.27 -3.16 10.95
C PHE A 41 -6.08 -1.74 11.50
N LEU A 42 -6.23 -0.71 10.66
CA LEU A 42 -6.07 0.69 11.08
C LEU A 42 -7.07 1.07 12.18
N SER A 43 -8.32 0.59 12.09
CA SER A 43 -9.33 0.83 13.14
C SER A 43 -8.99 0.15 14.49
N LEU A 44 -8.28 -0.98 14.46
CA LEU A 44 -7.87 -1.76 15.64
C LEU A 44 -6.49 -1.35 16.17
N CYS A 45 -5.68 -0.64 15.37
CA CYS A 45 -4.33 -0.21 15.71
C CYS A 45 -4.33 1.06 16.59
N THR A 46 -5.20 1.11 17.60
CA THR A 46 -5.17 2.18 18.59
C THR A 46 -3.83 2.15 19.33
N GLY A 47 -3.16 3.31 19.38
CA GLY A 47 -1.83 3.45 19.96
C GLY A 47 -0.67 2.91 19.11
N CYS A 48 -0.90 2.55 17.85
CA CYS A 48 0.19 2.23 16.92
C CYS A 48 0.86 3.51 16.40
N HIS A 49 2.17 3.45 16.19
CA HIS A 49 2.90 4.48 15.44
C HIS A 49 3.16 3.97 14.04
N ILE A 50 2.53 4.59 13.04
CA ILE A 50 2.64 4.24 11.62
C ILE A 50 3.07 5.51 10.89
N ASP A 51 4.20 5.45 10.19
CA ASP A 51 4.72 6.56 9.39
C ASP A 51 4.12 6.53 7.97
N PHE A 52 3.94 5.35 7.40
CA PHE A 52 3.38 5.16 6.06
C PHE A 52 2.70 3.80 5.88
N VAL A 53 1.92 3.65 4.82
CA VAL A 53 1.22 2.40 4.47
C VAL A 53 1.81 1.81 3.19
N PRO A 54 2.36 0.58 3.23
CA PRO A 54 2.83 -0.11 2.04
C PRO A 54 1.65 -0.78 1.31
N ILE A 55 1.64 -0.69 -0.02
CA ILE A 55 0.55 -1.17 -0.88
C ILE A 55 1.10 -2.00 -2.03
N HIS A 56 0.45 -3.15 -2.29
CA HIS A 56 0.80 -4.04 -3.40
C HIS A 56 -0.29 -4.04 -4.47
N TRP A 57 0.11 -4.01 -5.74
CA TRP A 57 -0.83 -4.13 -6.86
C TRP A 57 -0.36 -5.08 -7.96
N TYR A 58 -1.23 -6.00 -8.37
CA TYR A 58 -0.95 -6.95 -9.45
C TYR A 58 -2.17 -7.12 -10.34
N ASP A 59 -2.04 -6.82 -11.63
CA ASP A 59 -3.10 -7.04 -12.63
C ASP A 59 -2.50 -7.04 -14.06
N SER A 60 -3.32 -6.98 -15.09
CA SER A 60 -2.94 -6.71 -16.47
C SER A 60 -2.27 -5.33 -16.61
N ALA A 61 -1.22 -5.25 -17.41
CA ALA A 61 -0.53 -4.03 -17.82
C ALA A 61 -1.46 -3.01 -18.51
N THR A 62 -2.60 -3.46 -19.03
CA THR A 62 -3.61 -2.58 -19.64
C THR A 62 -4.54 -1.91 -18.62
N ASN A 63 -4.58 -2.39 -17.36
CA ASN A 63 -5.47 -1.89 -16.31
C ASN A 63 -4.88 -0.68 -15.56
N ILE A 64 -4.43 0.32 -16.31
CA ILE A 64 -3.80 1.54 -15.76
C ILE A 64 -4.77 2.36 -14.91
N GLU A 65 -6.03 2.46 -15.33
CA GLU A 65 -7.04 3.20 -14.56
C GLU A 65 -7.29 2.52 -13.20
N TYR A 66 -7.38 1.19 -13.19
CA TYR A 66 -7.52 0.45 -11.93
C TYR A 66 -6.32 0.66 -11.00
N PHE A 67 -5.09 0.61 -11.53
CA PHE A 67 -3.89 0.91 -10.74
C PHE A 67 -3.99 2.27 -10.03
N LYS A 68 -4.37 3.31 -10.78
CA LYS A 68 -4.47 4.68 -10.26
C LYS A 68 -5.59 4.84 -9.23
N ASN A 69 -6.76 4.27 -9.52
CA ASN A 69 -7.91 4.34 -8.61
C ASN A 69 -7.62 3.57 -7.32
N TYR A 70 -7.03 2.37 -7.41
CA TYR A 70 -6.67 1.57 -6.25
C TYR A 70 -5.69 2.28 -5.30
N LEU A 71 -4.64 2.92 -5.83
CA LEU A 71 -3.69 3.68 -5.00
C LEU A 71 -4.31 4.96 -4.42
N THR A 72 -5.28 5.55 -5.11
CA THR A 72 -6.03 6.71 -4.59
C THR A 72 -6.94 6.29 -3.44
N ASP A 73 -7.73 5.22 -3.63
CA ASP A 73 -8.61 4.66 -2.60
C ASP A 73 -7.81 4.17 -1.37
N ALA A 74 -6.63 3.57 -1.61
CA ALA A 74 -5.74 3.14 -0.54
C ALA A 74 -5.25 4.33 0.32
N HIS A 75 -4.94 5.47 -0.31
CA HIS A 75 -4.54 6.68 0.41
C HIS A 75 -5.70 7.24 1.24
N ASP A 76 -6.91 7.30 0.66
CA ASP A 76 -8.11 7.78 1.35
C ASP A 76 -8.47 6.91 2.56
N ILE A 77 -8.28 5.59 2.46
CA ILE A 77 -8.48 4.66 3.58
C ILE A 77 -7.37 4.80 4.62
N ALA A 78 -6.11 4.94 4.18
CA ALA A 78 -4.96 4.99 5.04
C ALA A 78 -4.92 6.28 5.88
N GLY A 79 -5.18 7.43 5.28
CA GLY A 79 -4.90 8.73 5.92
C GLY A 79 -3.41 8.97 6.18
N HIS A 80 -2.55 8.21 5.50
CA HIS A 80 -1.09 8.25 5.60
C HIS A 80 -0.48 8.27 4.19
N ASP A 81 0.79 8.68 4.10
CA ASP A 81 1.58 8.50 2.88
C ASP A 81 1.70 7.01 2.53
N LEU A 82 1.81 6.72 1.24
CA LEU A 82 1.92 5.39 0.68
C LEU A 82 3.33 5.10 0.17
N TRP A 83 3.77 3.87 0.38
CA TRP A 83 4.86 3.27 -0.39
C TRP A 83 4.28 2.17 -1.28
N THR A 84 4.58 2.22 -2.58
CA THR A 84 4.17 1.16 -3.51
C THR A 84 5.24 0.07 -3.51
N THR A 85 5.30 -0.71 -2.44
CA THR A 85 6.37 -1.69 -2.19
C THR A 85 6.37 -2.84 -3.20
N GLU A 86 5.24 -3.13 -3.84
CA GLU A 86 5.16 -4.04 -4.97
C GLU A 86 4.14 -3.56 -6.01
N PHE A 87 4.52 -3.58 -7.29
CA PHE A 87 3.54 -3.48 -8.37
C PHE A 87 3.97 -4.20 -9.64
N ASN A 88 3.03 -4.83 -10.33
CA ASN A 88 3.31 -5.49 -11.61
C ASN A 88 2.09 -5.45 -12.55
N GLY A 89 2.31 -4.90 -13.75
CA GLY A 89 1.41 -5.03 -14.89
C GLY A 89 1.82 -6.22 -15.75
N SER A 90 1.06 -7.31 -15.70
CA SER A 90 1.28 -8.53 -16.48
C SER A 90 0.87 -8.36 -17.95
N GLY A 91 1.57 -9.02 -18.86
CA GLY A 91 1.31 -8.94 -20.30
C GLY A 91 2.56 -9.25 -21.13
N THR A 92 2.51 -8.94 -22.41
CA THR A 92 3.69 -8.99 -23.30
C THR A 92 4.76 -7.98 -22.84
N SER A 93 6.01 -8.19 -23.24
CA SER A 93 7.09 -7.24 -22.97
C SER A 93 6.80 -5.82 -23.46
N SER A 94 6.00 -5.67 -24.52
CA SER A 94 5.60 -4.34 -25.02
C SER A 94 4.59 -3.68 -24.09
N GLU A 95 3.59 -4.43 -23.63
CA GLU A 95 2.57 -3.93 -22.70
C GLU A 95 3.19 -3.56 -21.35
N THR A 96 4.06 -4.40 -20.78
CA THR A 96 4.71 -4.10 -19.50
C THR A 96 5.58 -2.85 -19.58
N LYS A 97 6.32 -2.65 -20.67
CA LYS A 97 7.08 -1.41 -20.93
C LYS A 97 6.17 -0.19 -21.03
N SER A 98 5.04 -0.31 -21.74
CA SER A 98 4.07 0.79 -21.88
C SER A 98 3.44 1.16 -20.54
N PHE A 99 3.08 0.15 -19.75
CA PHE A 99 2.57 0.31 -18.39
C PHE A 99 3.57 1.08 -17.53
N LEU A 100 4.83 0.63 -17.41
CA LEU A 100 5.84 1.30 -16.60
C LEU A 100 6.09 2.75 -17.05
N ARG A 101 6.16 3.00 -18.36
CA ARG A 101 6.29 4.37 -18.91
C ARG A 101 5.13 5.28 -18.54
N THR A 102 3.97 4.71 -18.23
CA THR A 102 2.77 5.47 -17.85
C THR A 102 2.64 5.62 -16.35
N VAL A 103 2.85 4.55 -15.58
CA VAL A 103 2.59 4.56 -14.14
C VAL A 103 3.70 5.19 -13.33
N ILE A 104 4.98 5.05 -13.72
CA ILE A 104 6.10 5.63 -12.95
C ILE A 104 6.01 7.16 -12.91
N PRO A 105 5.86 7.90 -14.03
CA PRO A 105 5.69 9.36 -13.96
C PRO A 105 4.44 9.78 -13.20
N TRP A 106 3.40 8.95 -13.22
CA TRP A 106 2.19 9.21 -12.44
C TRP A 106 2.45 9.03 -10.93
N LEU A 107 3.15 7.98 -10.50
CA LEU A 107 3.57 7.76 -9.12
C LEU A 107 4.42 8.95 -8.63
N ASP A 108 5.43 9.33 -9.41
CA ASP A 108 6.33 10.47 -9.11
C ASP A 108 5.58 11.81 -8.96
N SER A 109 4.39 11.94 -9.58
CA SER A 109 3.57 13.16 -9.52
C SER A 109 2.65 13.24 -8.29
N ARG A 110 2.54 12.18 -7.48
CA ARG A 110 1.66 12.14 -6.31
C ARG A 110 2.45 12.41 -5.04
N SER A 111 2.16 13.54 -4.39
CA SER A 111 2.85 13.94 -3.15
C SER A 111 2.69 12.94 -2.00
N TYR A 112 1.61 12.16 -2.00
CA TYR A 112 1.33 11.14 -0.98
C TYR A 112 1.94 9.77 -1.31
N ILE A 113 2.57 9.59 -2.47
CA ILE A 113 3.27 8.36 -2.82
C ILE A 113 4.76 8.65 -2.76
N THR A 114 5.40 8.21 -1.69
CA THR A 114 6.77 8.66 -1.37
C THR A 114 7.85 7.67 -1.77
N ARG A 115 7.49 6.41 -2.07
CA ARG A 115 8.36 5.36 -2.64
C ARG A 115 7.60 4.36 -3.50
#